data_AF-A0A2V8V346-F1
#
_entry.id   AF-A0A2V8V346-F1
#
_cell.length_a   1.000
_cell.length_b   1.000
_cell.length_c   1.000
_cell.angle_alpha   90.00
_cell.angle_beta   90.00
_cell.angle_gamma   90.00
#
_symmetry.space_group_name_H-M   'P 1'
#
loop_
_entity.id
_entity.type
_entity.pdbx_description
1 polymer ?
#
loop_
_entity_poly.entity_id
_entity_poly.type
_entity_poly.pdbx_seq_one_letter_code
_entity_poly.pdbx_strand_id
1 'polypeptide(L)'
;MRRCYLLLLQKVDDAVKQFAGYVSEASGGAAAAGSKEDAVRWLKAAYLMQLANNVVYQTPSGFLTKDHSSGQDIKYLRDVFRDKSGTCIDLAITYAALAESVGLQANLMVVPGHTFAAIRLPGGDLLPVENTGLGGSNQRLNFEQAVEIGAKNFRKYLDEGLYYLVNVEEQWTVGRVPNPELQALNVDFLEKSGIKRLGGLQTHSD
;
A
#
# COMPACT_ATOMS: atom_id res chain seq x y z
N MET A 1 13.08 3.54 -21.54
CA MET A 1 12.83 4.70 -20.67
C MET A 1 12.40 4.17 -19.29
N ARG A 2 13.33 4.08 -18.32
CA ARG A 2 13.03 3.58 -16.96
C ARG A 2 12.41 4.73 -16.15
N ARG A 3 11.10 4.96 -16.27
CA ARG A 3 10.41 5.86 -15.33
C ARG A 3 10.45 5.18 -13.96
N CYS A 4 11.17 5.80 -13.02
CA CYS A 4 11.31 5.29 -11.65
C CYS A 4 9.93 5.34 -10.98
N TYR A 5 9.24 4.19 -10.91
CA TYR A 5 7.94 4.03 -10.27
C TYR A 5 7.91 4.45 -8.79
N LEU A 6 9.09 4.62 -8.16
CA LEU A 6 9.23 4.93 -6.74
C LEU A 6 9.23 6.42 -6.39
N LEU A 7 9.22 7.34 -7.37
CA LEU A 7 9.14 8.79 -7.15
C LEU A 7 7.97 9.24 -6.25
N LEU A 8 6.99 8.36 -6.02
CA LEU A 8 5.74 8.64 -5.33
C LEU A 8 5.63 7.95 -3.96
N LEU A 9 6.63 7.15 -3.55
CA LEU A 9 6.64 6.39 -2.29
C LEU A 9 6.97 7.25 -1.06
N GLN A 10 6.27 8.36 -0.88
CA GLN A 10 6.62 9.33 0.16
C GLN A 10 6.06 8.93 1.53
N LYS A 11 6.81 8.12 2.29
CA LYS A 11 6.52 7.87 3.72
C LYS A 11 6.44 9.15 4.55
N VAL A 12 7.00 10.24 4.04
CA VAL A 12 6.99 11.57 4.66
C VAL A 12 5.83 12.46 4.21
N ASP A 13 5.01 12.05 3.22
CA ASP A 13 3.83 12.81 2.78
C ASP A 13 2.84 12.98 3.94
N ASP A 14 2.32 14.19 4.10
CA ASP A 14 1.42 14.54 5.19
C ASP A 14 0.14 13.68 5.21
N ALA A 15 -0.40 13.33 4.05
CA ALA A 15 -1.57 12.45 3.96
C ALA A 15 -1.26 11.04 4.48
N VAL A 16 -0.05 10.52 4.18
CA VAL A 16 0.40 9.22 4.69
C VAL A 16 0.56 9.27 6.21
N LYS A 17 1.22 10.31 6.74
CA LYS A 17 1.40 10.48 8.19
C LYS A 17 0.07 10.62 8.92
N GLN A 18 -0.85 11.44 8.40
CA GLN A 18 -2.18 11.60 8.98
C GLN A 18 -2.93 10.26 9.01
N PHE A 19 -2.91 9.50 7.91
CA PHE A 19 -3.61 8.22 7.82
C PHE A 19 -2.96 7.16 8.72
N ALA A 20 -1.63 7.10 8.77
CA ALA A 20 -0.88 6.24 9.69
C ALA A 20 -1.18 6.55 11.16
N GLY A 21 -1.43 7.82 11.49
CA GLY A 21 -1.93 8.24 12.81
C GLY A 21 -3.30 7.63 13.12
N TYR A 22 -4.24 7.67 12.16
CA TYR A 22 -5.57 7.07 12.33
C TYR A 22 -5.46 5.55 12.51
N VAL A 23 -4.62 4.88 11.73
CA VAL A 23 -4.36 3.44 11.84
C VAL A 23 -3.75 3.08 13.19
N SER A 24 -2.76 3.86 13.64
CA SER A 24 -2.10 3.62 14.94
C SER A 24 -3.11 3.69 16.08
N GLU A 25 -4.00 4.69 16.07
CA GLU A 25 -5.12 4.79 17.03
C GLU A 25 -6.06 3.57 16.94
N ALA A 26 -6.46 3.18 15.72
CA ALA A 26 -7.35 2.04 15.49
C ALA A 26 -6.74 0.69 15.91
N SER A 27 -5.41 0.57 15.86
CA SER A 27 -4.65 -0.62 16.26
C SER A 27 -4.38 -0.69 17.77
N GLY A 28 -4.86 0.28 18.55
CA GLY A 28 -4.64 0.35 20.00
C GLY A 28 -3.32 1.00 20.41
N GLY A 29 -2.71 1.80 19.51
CA GLY A 29 -1.43 2.47 19.77
C GLY A 29 -0.21 1.55 19.72
N ALA A 30 -0.33 0.38 19.09
CA ALA A 30 0.76 -0.59 18.99
C ALA A 30 1.97 0.01 18.25
N ALA A 31 3.16 -0.22 18.78
CA ALA A 31 4.40 0.09 18.08
C ALA A 31 4.60 -0.91 16.92
N ALA A 32 4.21 -0.53 15.71
CA ALA A 32 4.14 -1.43 14.55
C ALA A 32 5.45 -2.22 14.31
N ALA A 33 6.62 -1.61 14.51
CA ALA A 33 7.90 -2.27 14.31
C ALA A 33 8.45 -3.03 15.55
N GLY A 34 7.69 -3.10 16.65
CA GLY A 34 8.15 -3.67 17.93
C GLY A 34 8.17 -5.20 17.96
N SER A 35 7.16 -5.85 17.38
CA SER A 35 7.03 -7.32 17.32
C SER A 35 6.34 -7.75 16.03
N LYS A 36 6.43 -9.04 15.70
CA LYS A 36 5.74 -9.61 14.53
C LYS A 36 4.23 -9.45 14.67
N GLU A 37 3.71 -9.68 15.86
CA GLU A 37 2.29 -9.61 16.18
C GLU A 37 1.76 -8.17 16.10
N ASP A 38 2.53 -7.20 16.59
CA ASP A 38 2.17 -5.77 16.50
C ASP A 38 2.23 -5.28 15.05
N ALA A 39 3.23 -5.72 14.28
CA ALA A 39 3.32 -5.41 12.85
C ALA A 39 2.10 -5.93 12.09
N VAL A 40 1.73 -7.20 12.29
CA VAL A 40 0.55 -7.79 11.65
C VAL A 40 -0.73 -7.09 12.09
N ARG A 41 -0.87 -6.76 13.38
CA ARG A 41 -2.04 -6.02 13.89
C ARG A 41 -2.17 -4.66 13.22
N TRP A 42 -1.08 -3.91 13.12
CA TRP A 42 -1.07 -2.59 12.49
C TRP A 42 -1.36 -2.68 10.99
N LEU A 43 -0.73 -3.62 10.28
CA LEU A 43 -0.95 -3.87 8.85
C LEU A 43 -2.40 -4.28 8.55
N LYS A 44 -3.00 -5.12 9.40
CA LYS A 44 -4.42 -5.47 9.33
C LYS A 44 -5.30 -4.22 9.50
N ALA A 45 -5.03 -3.41 10.52
CA ALA A 45 -5.75 -2.16 10.75
C ALA A 45 -5.62 -1.19 9.56
N ALA A 46 -4.44 -1.08 8.94
CA ALA A 46 -4.22 -0.25 7.76
C ALA A 46 -5.07 -0.70 6.56
N TYR A 47 -5.17 -2.01 6.33
CA TYR A 47 -5.99 -2.57 5.25
C TYR A 47 -7.49 -2.39 5.52
N LEU A 48 -7.93 -2.72 6.74
CA LEU A 48 -9.33 -2.57 7.15
C LEU A 48 -9.78 -1.10 7.16
N MET A 49 -8.90 -0.17 7.53
CA MET A 49 -9.21 1.26 7.49
C MET A 49 -9.41 1.77 6.07
N GLN A 50 -8.62 1.27 5.10
CA GLN A 50 -8.84 1.57 3.68
C GLN A 50 -10.19 1.01 3.19
N LEU A 51 -10.51 -0.23 3.53
CA LEU A 51 -11.81 -0.85 3.20
C LEU A 51 -12.98 -0.05 3.78
N ALA A 52 -12.92 0.29 5.06
CA ALA A 52 -13.98 1.00 5.77
C ALA A 52 -14.13 2.44 5.27
N ASN A 53 -13.08 3.01 4.69
CA ASN A 53 -13.11 4.31 4.01
C ASN A 53 -13.50 4.25 2.53
N ASN A 54 -13.86 3.07 2.01
CA ASN A 54 -14.21 2.83 0.62
C ASN A 54 -13.09 3.20 -0.37
N VAL A 55 -11.83 2.97 0.01
CA VAL A 55 -10.74 2.97 -0.96
C VAL A 55 -10.92 1.76 -1.87
N VAL A 56 -10.89 1.96 -3.18
CA VAL A 56 -11.16 0.92 -4.19
C VAL A 56 -10.08 0.81 -5.25
N TYR A 57 -9.94 -0.39 -5.80
CA TYR A 57 -9.21 -0.64 -7.04
C TYR A 57 -9.93 -0.01 -8.24
N GLN A 58 -9.14 0.68 -9.05
CA GLN A 58 -9.52 1.25 -10.32
C GLN A 58 -8.73 0.59 -11.44
N THR A 59 -9.42 0.08 -12.45
CA THR A 59 -8.77 -0.50 -13.63
C THR A 59 -7.93 0.58 -14.35
N PRO A 60 -6.64 0.33 -14.61
CA PRO A 60 -5.79 1.26 -15.34
C PRO A 60 -6.34 1.57 -16.74
N SER A 61 -6.30 2.84 -17.16
CA SER A 61 -6.78 3.28 -18.48
C SER A 61 -6.04 2.60 -19.63
N GLY A 62 -4.73 2.36 -19.50
CA GLY A 62 -3.91 1.66 -20.47
C GLY A 62 -4.20 0.15 -20.62
N PHE A 63 -5.04 -0.43 -19.75
CA PHE A 63 -5.53 -1.80 -19.93
C PHE A 63 -6.58 -1.90 -21.05
N LEU A 64 -7.20 -0.78 -21.43
CA LEU A 64 -8.26 -0.71 -22.44
C LEU A 64 -7.74 -0.49 -23.87
N THR A 65 -6.45 -0.21 -24.05
CA THR A 65 -5.84 0.03 -25.36
C THR A 65 -5.10 -1.22 -25.86
N LYS A 66 -5.36 -1.64 -27.11
CA LYS A 66 -4.72 -2.80 -27.77
C LYS A 66 -3.19 -2.71 -27.86
N ASP A 67 -2.68 -1.49 -27.82
CA ASP A 67 -1.26 -1.23 -27.74
C ASP A 67 -0.86 -1.28 -26.26
N HIS A 68 -0.28 -2.41 -25.83
CA HIS A 68 0.32 -2.59 -24.51
C HIS A 68 1.55 -1.67 -24.27
N SER A 69 1.58 -0.49 -24.88
CA SER A 69 2.59 0.55 -24.73
C SER A 69 2.46 1.22 -23.35
N SER A 70 2.87 0.45 -22.35
CA SER A 70 3.68 0.77 -21.18
C SER A 70 3.70 2.22 -20.68
N GLY A 71 2.62 2.65 -20.06
CA GLY A 71 2.60 3.79 -19.16
C GLY A 71 1.29 3.83 -18.39
N GLN A 72 1.27 3.34 -17.16
CA GLN A 72 0.20 3.67 -16.23
C GLN A 72 0.59 4.98 -15.55
N ASP A 73 -0.31 5.96 -15.54
CA ASP A 73 -0.14 7.14 -14.70
C ASP A 73 -0.31 6.70 -13.24
N ILE A 74 0.72 6.97 -12.45
CA ILE A 74 0.75 6.64 -11.02
C ILE A 74 0.31 7.90 -10.28
N LYS A 75 -0.64 7.75 -9.38
CA LYS A 75 -1.16 8.84 -8.55
C LYS A 75 -0.17 9.20 -7.44
N TYR A 76 -0.18 10.46 -7.01
CA TYR A 76 0.40 10.78 -5.71
C TYR A 76 -0.44 10.12 -4.61
N LEU A 77 0.20 9.78 -3.49
CA LEU A 77 -0.49 9.14 -2.36
C LEU A 77 -1.65 9.99 -1.84
N ARG A 78 -1.47 11.32 -1.78
CA ARG A 78 -2.54 12.28 -1.48
C ARG A 78 -3.72 12.20 -2.44
N ASP A 79 -3.49 11.90 -3.72
CA ASP A 79 -4.56 11.74 -4.71
C ASP A 79 -5.28 10.40 -4.52
N VAL A 80 -4.58 9.33 -4.14
CA VAL A 80 -5.21 8.05 -3.76
C VAL A 80 -6.17 8.24 -2.59
N PHE A 81 -5.76 8.98 -1.56
CA PHE A 81 -6.64 9.28 -0.41
C PHE A 81 -7.79 10.22 -0.77
N ARG A 82 -7.54 11.27 -1.57
CA ARG A 82 -8.59 12.21 -2.02
C ARG A 82 -9.66 11.50 -2.85
N ASP A 83 -9.22 10.73 -3.84
CA ASP A 83 -10.11 10.10 -4.80
C ASP A 83 -10.70 8.79 -4.27
N LYS A 84 -10.10 8.23 -3.20
CA LYS A 84 -10.39 6.90 -2.64
C LYS A 84 -10.29 5.81 -3.70
N SER A 85 -9.36 5.96 -4.64
CA SER A 85 -9.15 4.97 -5.69
C SER A 85 -7.72 4.96 -6.21
N GLY A 86 -7.26 3.78 -6.61
CA GLY A 86 -5.95 3.58 -7.23
C GLY A 86 -5.87 2.31 -8.07
N THR A 87 -4.91 2.27 -8.99
CA THR A 87 -4.52 1.07 -9.72
C THR A 87 -3.75 0.09 -8.82
N CYS A 88 -3.32 -1.06 -9.34
CA CYS A 88 -2.61 -2.07 -8.56
C CYS A 88 -1.30 -1.50 -8.00
N ILE A 89 -0.59 -0.73 -8.81
CA ILE A 89 0.65 -0.07 -8.39
C ILE A 89 0.38 1.06 -7.38
N ASP A 90 -0.66 1.88 -7.56
CA ASP A 90 -1.01 2.96 -6.63
C ASP A 90 -1.34 2.40 -5.23
N LEU A 91 -2.16 1.35 -5.17
CA LEU A 91 -2.59 0.74 -3.91
C LEU A 91 -1.44 0.01 -3.22
N ALA A 92 -0.59 -0.68 -3.97
CA ALA A 92 0.61 -1.33 -3.43
C ALA A 92 1.61 -0.30 -2.87
N ILE A 93 1.85 0.80 -3.61
CA ILE A 93 2.70 1.91 -3.17
C ILE A 93 2.11 2.59 -1.93
N THR A 94 0.80 2.84 -1.89
CA THR A 94 0.13 3.45 -0.73
C THR A 94 0.29 2.58 0.51
N TYR A 95 0.08 1.27 0.38
CA TYR A 95 0.22 0.35 1.51
C TYR A 95 1.68 0.21 1.99
N ALA A 96 2.63 0.16 1.05
CA ALA A 96 4.06 0.17 1.36
C ALA A 96 4.51 1.47 2.05
N ALA A 97 4.02 2.64 1.60
CA ALA A 97 4.31 3.93 2.23
C ALA A 97 3.78 4.01 3.66
N LEU A 98 2.57 3.47 3.90
CA LEU A 98 1.99 3.38 5.24
C LEU A 98 2.86 2.53 6.16
N ALA A 99 3.30 1.34 5.73
CA ALA A 99 4.19 0.49 6.50
C ALA A 99 5.53 1.17 6.82
N GLU A 100 6.15 1.80 5.82
CA GLU A 100 7.40 2.57 5.97
C GLU A 100 7.26 3.76 6.93
N SER A 101 6.11 4.42 6.96
CA SER A 101 5.86 5.57 7.84
C SER A 101 5.88 5.22 9.33
N VAL A 102 5.68 3.93 9.66
CA VAL A 102 5.72 3.40 11.04
C VAL A 102 6.95 2.53 11.31
N GLY A 103 7.96 2.60 10.44
CA GLY A 103 9.26 1.94 10.62
C GLY A 103 9.32 0.47 10.19
N LEU A 104 8.33 -0.04 9.47
CA LEU A 104 8.42 -1.34 8.82
C LEU A 104 9.13 -1.20 7.47
N GLN A 105 9.82 -2.26 7.04
CA GLN A 105 10.45 -2.29 5.72
C GLN A 105 9.48 -2.84 4.67
N ALA A 106 9.27 -2.09 3.58
CA ALA A 106 8.37 -2.49 2.51
C ALA A 106 9.11 -2.95 1.24
N ASN A 107 8.51 -3.92 0.54
CA ASN A 107 8.90 -4.32 -0.81
C ASN A 107 7.68 -4.26 -1.72
N LEU A 108 7.90 -4.04 -3.01
CA LEU A 108 6.89 -4.20 -4.05
C LEU A 108 7.24 -5.42 -4.89
N MET A 109 6.30 -6.36 -5.01
CA MET A 109 6.37 -7.44 -5.98
C MET A 109 5.78 -6.94 -7.30
N VAL A 110 6.65 -6.67 -8.28
CA VAL A 110 6.26 -6.20 -9.60
C VAL A 110 6.40 -7.34 -10.59
N VAL A 111 5.28 -7.71 -11.23
CA VAL A 111 5.20 -8.79 -12.22
C VAL A 111 4.53 -8.27 -13.48
N PRO A 112 4.61 -8.97 -14.63
CA PRO A 112 3.90 -8.56 -15.83
C PRO A 112 2.40 -8.36 -15.56
N GLY A 113 1.94 -7.11 -15.65
CA GLY A 113 0.52 -6.74 -15.51
C GLY A 113 -0.01 -6.58 -14.09
N HIS A 114 0.79 -6.80 -13.03
CA HIS A 114 0.31 -6.71 -11.65
C HIS A 114 1.38 -6.23 -10.67
N THR A 115 0.97 -5.64 -9.56
CA THR A 115 1.86 -5.21 -8.47
C THR A 115 1.14 -5.31 -7.15
N PHE A 116 1.83 -5.83 -6.14
CA PHE A 116 1.31 -5.93 -4.76
C PHE A 116 2.45 -5.77 -3.74
N ALA A 117 2.11 -5.35 -2.53
CA ALA A 117 3.08 -5.10 -1.47
C ALA A 117 3.50 -6.38 -0.74
N ALA A 118 4.76 -6.43 -0.31
CA ALA A 118 5.29 -7.45 0.59
C ALA A 118 6.07 -6.78 1.72
N ILE A 119 5.50 -6.79 2.93
CA ILE A 119 6.06 -6.09 4.08
C ILE A 119 6.96 -7.05 4.86
N ARG A 120 8.17 -6.61 5.19
CA ARG A 120 9.05 -7.38 6.08
C ARG A 120 8.62 -7.17 7.52
N LEU A 121 8.23 -8.26 8.17
CA LEU A 121 7.88 -8.28 9.58
C LEU A 121 9.15 -8.30 10.45
N PRO A 122 9.08 -7.84 11.70
CA PRO A 122 10.10 -8.13 12.70
C PRO A 122 10.38 -9.64 12.76
N GLY A 123 11.65 -10.03 12.68
CA GLY A 123 12.07 -11.43 12.52
C GLY A 123 12.40 -11.86 11.09
N GLY A 124 12.08 -11.03 10.08
CA GLY A 124 12.59 -11.18 8.72
C GLY A 124 11.62 -11.80 7.71
N ASP A 125 10.51 -12.39 8.16
CA ASP A 125 9.47 -12.93 7.29
C ASP A 125 8.86 -11.83 6.40
N LEU A 126 8.50 -12.19 5.17
CA LEU A 126 7.70 -11.31 4.30
C LEU A 126 6.21 -11.64 4.46
N LEU A 127 5.39 -10.61 4.57
CA LEU A 127 3.93 -10.66 4.52
C LEU A 127 3.45 -10.04 3.21
N PRO A 128 3.21 -10.84 2.16
CA PRO A 128 2.63 -10.36 0.93
C PRO A 128 1.13 -10.10 1.10
N VAL A 129 0.64 -8.97 0.56
CA VAL A 129 -0.77 -8.56 0.68
C VAL A 129 -1.30 -8.18 -0.70
N GLU A 130 -2.38 -8.84 -1.14
CA GLU A 130 -3.07 -8.50 -2.39
C GLU A 130 -3.87 -7.21 -2.25
N ASN A 131 -3.23 -6.06 -2.50
CA ASN A 131 -3.82 -4.73 -2.30
C ASN A 131 -5.03 -4.44 -3.21
N THR A 132 -5.14 -5.11 -4.36
CA THR A 132 -6.32 -4.97 -5.23
C THR A 132 -7.57 -5.66 -4.65
N GLY A 133 -7.39 -6.45 -3.58
CA GLY A 133 -8.47 -7.01 -2.77
C GLY A 133 -9.39 -5.98 -2.12
N LEU A 134 -8.98 -4.69 -2.09
CA LEU A 134 -9.87 -3.57 -1.75
C LEU A 134 -11.11 -3.48 -2.66
N GLY A 135 -11.06 -4.12 -3.83
CA GLY A 135 -12.20 -4.36 -4.71
C GLY A 135 -12.70 -3.09 -5.37
N GLY A 136 -13.98 -3.04 -5.71
CA GLY A 136 -14.58 -1.93 -6.47
C GLY A 136 -15.97 -2.33 -6.93
N SER A 137 -16.16 -2.50 -8.24
CA SER A 137 -17.32 -3.24 -8.78
C SER A 137 -17.26 -4.75 -8.52
N ASN A 138 -16.11 -5.28 -8.09
CA ASN A 138 -15.88 -6.67 -7.73
C ASN A 138 -15.95 -6.90 -6.21
N GLN A 139 -16.02 -8.17 -5.80
CA GLN A 139 -16.03 -8.58 -4.39
C GLN A 139 -14.79 -8.06 -3.64
N ARG A 140 -15.03 -7.47 -2.45
CA ARG A 140 -13.98 -7.02 -1.53
C ARG A 140 -13.49 -8.18 -0.68
N LEU A 141 -12.18 -8.27 -0.49
CA LEU A 141 -11.53 -9.27 0.35
C LEU A 141 -11.29 -8.71 1.75
N ASN A 142 -11.46 -9.54 2.77
CA ASN A 142 -10.94 -9.22 4.10
C ASN A 142 -9.40 -9.33 4.12
N PHE A 143 -8.77 -8.96 5.25
CA PHE A 143 -7.31 -8.92 5.35
C PHE A 143 -6.68 -10.32 5.20
N GLU A 144 -7.26 -11.32 5.85
CA GLU A 144 -6.78 -12.71 5.82
C GLU A 144 -6.78 -13.27 4.40
N GLN A 145 -7.87 -13.04 3.65
CA GLN A 145 -8.00 -13.40 2.25
C GLN A 145 -6.97 -12.68 1.38
N ALA A 146 -6.76 -11.38 1.61
CA ALA A 146 -5.77 -10.60 0.86
C ALA A 146 -4.33 -11.11 1.12
N VAL A 147 -4.02 -11.52 2.35
CA VAL A 147 -2.74 -12.15 2.71
C VAL A 147 -2.60 -13.52 2.08
N GLU A 148 -3.65 -14.35 2.12
CA GLU A 148 -3.63 -15.69 1.54
C GLU A 148 -3.38 -15.66 0.02
N ILE A 149 -4.13 -14.82 -0.70
CA ILE A 149 -3.95 -14.63 -2.14
C ILE A 149 -2.58 -14.02 -2.43
N GLY A 150 -2.17 -13.00 -1.66
CA GLY A 150 -0.84 -12.40 -1.77
C GLY A 150 0.26 -13.44 -1.63
N ALA A 151 0.19 -14.31 -0.62
CA ALA A 151 1.16 -15.37 -0.38
C ALA A 151 1.18 -16.42 -1.49
N LYS A 152 0.02 -16.81 -2.02
CA LYS A 152 -0.09 -17.73 -3.15
C LYS A 152 0.54 -17.14 -4.41
N ASN A 153 0.21 -15.89 -4.73
CA ASN A 153 0.76 -15.17 -5.88
C ASN A 153 2.28 -14.99 -5.73
N PHE A 154 2.74 -14.62 -4.53
CA PHE A 154 4.16 -14.44 -4.24
C PHE A 154 4.95 -15.72 -4.53
N ARG A 155 4.52 -16.87 -3.99
CA ARG A 155 5.19 -18.16 -4.26
C ARG A 155 5.18 -18.51 -5.74
N LYS A 156 4.02 -18.40 -6.39
CA LYS A 156 3.88 -18.65 -7.83
C LYS A 156 4.90 -17.85 -8.65
N TYR A 157 5.01 -16.55 -8.39
CA TYR A 157 5.91 -15.69 -9.17
C TYR A 157 7.39 -15.90 -8.84
N LEU A 158 7.72 -16.29 -7.59
CA LEU A 158 9.07 -16.75 -7.27
C LEU A 158 9.43 -18.00 -8.08
N ASP A 159 8.52 -18.97 -8.18
CA ASP A 159 8.73 -20.21 -8.92
C ASP A 159 8.84 -19.97 -10.44
N GLU A 160 8.06 -19.04 -10.99
CA GLU A 160 8.10 -18.66 -12.40
C GLU A 160 9.32 -17.81 -12.79
N GLY A 161 9.96 -17.14 -11.83
CA GLY A 161 11.17 -16.34 -12.04
C GLY A 161 10.96 -15.02 -12.82
N LEU A 162 9.72 -14.68 -13.19
CA LEU A 162 9.38 -13.46 -13.93
C LEU A 162 8.86 -12.36 -13.00
N TYR A 163 9.74 -11.84 -12.15
CA TYR A 163 9.40 -10.80 -11.19
C TYR A 163 10.54 -9.82 -10.93
N TYR A 164 10.18 -8.65 -10.40
CA TYR A 164 11.09 -7.74 -9.72
C TYR A 164 10.62 -7.56 -8.29
N LEU A 165 11.46 -7.93 -7.33
CA LEU A 165 11.22 -7.59 -5.92
C LEU A 165 11.96 -6.30 -5.62
N VAL A 166 11.21 -5.21 -5.51
CA VAL A 166 11.73 -3.87 -5.32
C VAL A 166 11.76 -3.56 -3.82
N ASN A 167 12.94 -3.51 -3.22
CA ASN A 167 13.12 -3.02 -1.86
C ASN A 167 12.98 -1.50 -1.84
N VAL A 168 11.99 -0.98 -1.11
CA VAL A 168 11.68 0.46 -1.09
C VAL A 168 12.82 1.27 -0.47
N GLU A 169 13.33 0.83 0.68
CA GLU A 169 14.41 1.50 1.41
C GLU A 169 15.67 1.61 0.54
N GLU A 170 16.06 0.54 -0.13
CA GLU A 170 17.24 0.53 -1.00
C GLU A 170 17.16 1.64 -2.06
N GLN A 171 16.00 1.81 -2.70
CA GLN A 171 15.83 2.82 -3.74
C GLN A 171 15.96 4.25 -3.22
N TRP A 172 15.60 4.51 -1.96
CA TRP A 172 15.83 5.79 -1.30
C TRP A 172 17.32 6.00 -1.03
N THR A 173 18.00 5.01 -0.46
CA THR A 173 19.40 5.11 -0.06
C THR A 173 20.35 5.26 -1.25
N VAL A 174 20.07 4.60 -2.38
CA VAL A 174 20.91 4.74 -3.58
C VAL A 174 20.64 6.02 -4.38
N GLY A 175 19.82 6.95 -3.86
CA GLY A 175 19.56 8.26 -4.47
C GLY A 175 18.88 8.20 -5.83
N ARG A 176 18.28 7.05 -6.19
CA ARG A 176 17.60 6.86 -7.48
C ARG A 176 16.24 7.56 -7.53
N VAL A 177 15.74 7.97 -6.39
CA VAL A 177 14.43 8.58 -6.21
C VAL A 177 14.61 9.94 -5.55
N PRO A 178 14.57 11.06 -6.30
CA PRO A 178 14.53 12.38 -5.68
C PRO A 178 13.20 12.51 -4.93
N ASN A 179 13.23 13.09 -3.73
CA ASN A 179 12.02 13.41 -3.00
C ASN A 179 11.39 14.67 -3.64
N PRO A 180 10.24 14.58 -4.33
CA PRO A 180 9.64 15.78 -4.88
C PRO A 180 9.18 16.68 -3.73
N GLU A 181 9.53 17.97 -3.79
CA GLU A 181 9.00 18.96 -2.86
C GLU A 181 7.50 19.12 -3.12
N LEU A 182 6.68 18.47 -2.29
CA LEU A 182 5.25 18.64 -2.34
C LEU A 182 4.83 19.75 -1.38
N GLN A 183 3.78 20.47 -1.77
CA GLN A 183 3.15 21.45 -0.90
C GLN A 183 2.64 20.76 0.37
N ALA A 184 2.92 21.38 1.53
CA ALA A 184 2.40 20.93 2.80
C ALA A 184 0.87 20.88 2.76
N LEU A 185 0.29 19.83 3.33
CA LEU A 185 -1.16 19.68 3.42
C LEU A 185 -1.64 20.19 4.77
N ASN A 186 -2.86 20.74 4.79
CA ASN A 186 -3.53 21.07 6.04
C ASN A 186 -3.79 19.80 6.86
N VAL A 187 -3.84 19.95 8.18
CA VAL A 187 -4.10 18.84 9.13
C VAL A 187 -5.47 18.17 8.95
N ASP A 188 -6.40 18.85 8.27
CA ASP A 188 -7.76 18.38 7.98
C ASP A 188 -7.93 17.81 6.56
N PHE A 189 -6.83 17.60 5.83
CA PHE A 189 -6.86 17.14 4.44
C PHE A 189 -7.63 15.82 4.28
N LEU A 190 -7.37 14.84 5.15
CA LEU A 190 -8.06 13.55 5.09
C LEU A 190 -9.56 13.69 5.36
N GLU A 191 -9.94 14.51 6.34
CA GLU A 191 -11.34 14.76 6.68
C GLU A 191 -12.08 15.45 5.53
N LYS A 192 -11.46 16.46 4.91
CA LYS A 192 -11.97 17.12 3.69
C LYS A 192 -12.06 16.18 2.49
N SER A 193 -11.18 15.19 2.43
CA SER A 193 -11.22 14.08 1.46
C SER A 193 -12.29 13.03 1.80
N GLY A 194 -13.03 13.22 2.90
CA GLY A 194 -14.05 12.29 3.38
C GLY A 194 -13.50 11.00 3.97
N ILE A 195 -12.20 10.94 4.30
CA ILE A 195 -11.60 9.85 5.07
C ILE A 195 -12.01 10.04 6.53
N LYS A 196 -12.66 9.02 7.06
CA LYS A 196 -13.11 8.93 8.45
C LYS A 196 -12.04 8.27 9.30
N ARG A 197 -11.81 8.85 10.47
CA ARG A 197 -11.12 8.21 11.57
C ARG A 197 -12.04 7.18 12.20
N LEU A 198 -11.58 5.93 12.33
CA LEU A 198 -12.35 4.81 12.85
C LEU A 198 -11.58 4.17 14.00
N GLY A 199 -12.16 4.15 15.20
CA GLY A 199 -11.59 3.48 16.36
C GLY A 199 -11.99 2.02 16.42
N GLY A 200 -11.16 1.18 17.07
CA GLY A 200 -11.53 -0.18 17.42
C GLY A 200 -11.94 -1.04 16.23
N LEU A 201 -11.18 -0.99 15.13
CA LEU A 201 -11.28 -1.95 14.03
C LEU A 201 -10.86 -3.32 14.57
N GLN A 202 -11.77 -3.96 15.31
CA GLN A 202 -11.53 -5.23 15.99
C GLN A 202 -11.27 -6.30 14.94
N THR A 203 -10.11 -6.90 15.10
CA THR A 203 -9.60 -8.01 14.32
C THR A 203 -10.31 -9.29 14.73
N HIS A 204 -11.62 -9.38 14.59
CA HIS A 204 -12.32 -10.65 14.77
C HIS A 204 -12.03 -11.51 13.56
N SER A 205 -11.15 -12.49 13.76
CA SER A 205 -11.16 -13.73 13.00
C SER A 205 -12.36 -14.53 13.50
N ASP A 206 -13.47 -14.43 12.77
CA ASP A 206 -14.48 -15.50 12.77
C ASP A 206 -14.05 -16.57 11.76
#